data_AF-A0A430AXN4-F1
#
_entry.id   AF-A0A430AXN4-F1
#
_cell.length_a   1.000
_cell.length_b   1.000
_cell.length_c   1.000
_cell.angle_alpha   90.00
_cell.angle_beta   90.00
_cell.angle_gamma   90.00
#
_symmetry.space_group_name_H-M   'P 1'
#
loop_
_entity.id
_entity.type
_entity.pdbx_description
1 polymer ?
#
loop_
_entity_poly.entity_id
_entity_poly.type
_entity_poly.pdbx_seq_one_letter_code
_entity_poly.pdbx_strand_id
1 'polypeptide(L)'
;MDKATDDLAEALKNLVPKTAVDNKVSKDLLRDVIKKSSGLKEDDYTVSSWAPFQSKLQKAQSVLKDEDATQAEVDKAANELVKALSGLVIKPAVDNKVNKDLLKQAIGMGDTLREDDYTVSSWAPFQSKLQKAQSVLKDEDATQAEVDKAANELVKALSGLVIKPAVDNKVNKDLLKQAIGMGDTLREDDYTVSSWAPFQSK
;
A
#
# COMPACT_ATOMS: atom_id res chain seq x y z
N MET A 1 -47.55 17.23 5.96
CA MET A 1 -46.36 16.40 5.68
C MET A 1 -46.05 16.66 4.24
N ASP A 2 -44.93 17.33 4.02
CA ASP A 2 -44.68 18.07 2.78
C ASP A 2 -44.13 17.12 1.72
N LYS A 3 -44.62 17.25 0.49
CA LYS A 3 -44.24 16.37 -0.63
C LYS A 3 -42.73 16.39 -0.87
N ALA A 4 -42.08 17.52 -0.57
CA ALA A 4 -40.63 17.67 -0.62
C ALA A 4 -39.86 16.83 0.43
N THR A 5 -40.43 16.60 1.62
CA THR A 5 -39.82 15.74 2.64
C THR A 5 -40.01 14.25 2.33
N ASP A 6 -41.14 13.87 1.72
CA ASP A 6 -41.38 12.50 1.28
C ASP A 6 -40.58 12.16 0.02
N ASP A 7 -40.45 13.10 -0.94
CA ASP A 7 -39.62 12.93 -2.15
C ASP A 7 -38.12 12.84 -1.80
N LEU A 8 -37.65 13.55 -0.76
CA LEU A 8 -36.27 13.45 -0.26
C LEU A 8 -36.03 12.11 0.45
N ALA A 9 -37.00 11.63 1.24
CA ALA A 9 -36.92 10.33 1.91
C ALA A 9 -37.00 9.15 0.93
N GLU A 10 -37.79 9.28 -0.14
CA GLU A 10 -37.90 8.31 -1.24
C GLU A 10 -36.61 8.30 -2.10
N ALA A 11 -36.01 9.47 -2.35
CA ALA A 11 -34.71 9.60 -3.02
C ALA A 11 -33.54 8.99 -2.21
N LEU A 12 -33.60 9.08 -0.87
CA LEU A 12 -32.66 8.42 0.04
C LEU A 12 -32.85 6.90 0.12
N LYS A 13 -34.09 6.39 -0.03
CA LYS A 13 -34.38 4.95 -0.12
C LYS A 13 -33.90 4.31 -1.43
N ASN A 14 -33.89 5.08 -2.52
CA ASN A 14 -33.45 4.64 -3.85
C ASN A 14 -31.97 4.95 -4.15
N LEU A 15 -31.21 5.39 -3.14
CA LEU A 15 -29.77 5.56 -3.24
C LEU A 15 -29.11 4.18 -3.25
N VAL A 16 -28.93 3.64 -4.46
CA VAL A 16 -28.03 2.51 -4.69
C VAL A 16 -26.61 3.00 -4.40
N PRO A 17 -25.90 2.45 -3.39
CA PRO A 17 -24.51 2.77 -3.17
C PRO A 17 -23.74 2.50 -4.45
N LYS A 18 -22.91 3.44 -4.88
CA LYS A 18 -21.98 3.23 -6.01
C LYS A 18 -20.82 2.32 -5.57
N THR A 19 -21.13 1.11 -5.12
CA THR A 19 -20.16 0.01 -5.00
C THR A 19 -19.91 -0.67 -6.34
N ALA A 20 -20.60 -0.27 -7.41
CA ALA A 20 -20.18 -0.51 -8.79
C ALA A 20 -19.25 0.64 -9.28
N VAL A 21 -18.23 0.97 -8.50
CA VAL A 21 -16.95 1.38 -9.08
C VAL A 21 -16.22 0.07 -9.25
N ASP A 22 -15.75 -0.22 -10.44
CA ASP A 22 -14.85 -1.34 -10.72
C ASP A 22 -13.54 -1.06 -9.95
N ASN A 23 -13.56 -1.24 -8.62
CA ASN A 23 -12.42 -1.13 -7.73
C ASN A 23 -11.64 -2.42 -7.89
N LYS A 24 -11.14 -2.64 -9.11
CA LYS A 24 -10.36 -3.81 -9.47
C LYS A 24 -9.22 -3.90 -8.46
N VAL A 25 -9.23 -4.96 -7.67
CA VAL A 25 -8.19 -5.22 -6.67
C VAL A 25 -6.83 -5.19 -7.37
N SER A 26 -5.97 -4.27 -6.95
CA SER A 26 -4.64 -4.11 -7.54
C SER A 26 -3.72 -5.17 -6.95
N LYS A 27 -3.22 -6.04 -7.83
CA LYS A 27 -2.27 -7.12 -7.49
C LYS A 27 -0.87 -6.84 -8.00
N ASP A 28 -0.59 -5.63 -8.47
CA ASP A 28 0.66 -5.29 -9.15
C ASP A 28 1.85 -5.44 -8.20
N LEU A 29 1.76 -4.86 -6.99
CA LEU A 29 2.78 -5.01 -5.95
C LEU A 29 3.02 -6.49 -5.60
N LEU A 30 1.94 -7.27 -5.42
CA LEU A 30 2.06 -8.70 -5.10
C LEU A 30 2.75 -9.48 -6.23
N ARG A 31 2.41 -9.20 -7.50
CA ARG A 31 3.08 -9.79 -8.67
C ARG A 31 4.56 -9.44 -8.70
N ASP A 32 4.90 -8.18 -8.46
CA ASP A 32 6.28 -7.71 -8.52
C ASP A 32 7.13 -8.32 -7.40
N VAL A 33 6.61 -8.38 -6.17
CA VAL A 33 7.32 -9.04 -5.05
C VAL A 33 7.53 -10.53 -5.36
N ILE A 34 6.52 -11.25 -5.88
CA ILE A 34 6.66 -12.67 -6.29
C ILE A 34 7.72 -12.81 -7.39
N LYS A 35 7.67 -11.96 -8.43
CA LYS A 35 8.61 -12.02 -9.55
C LYS A 35 10.05 -11.79 -9.10
N LYS A 36 10.29 -10.78 -8.26
CA LYS A 36 11.63 -10.47 -7.74
C LYS A 36 12.15 -11.57 -6.81
N SER A 37 11.27 -12.13 -5.97
CA SER A 37 11.66 -13.22 -5.06
C SER A 37 11.92 -14.56 -5.76
N SER A 38 11.46 -14.75 -7.01
CA SER A 38 11.72 -15.97 -7.81
C SER A 38 13.19 -16.19 -8.20
N GLY A 39 14.03 -15.16 -8.13
CA GLY A 39 15.46 -15.26 -8.43
C GLY A 39 16.32 -15.81 -7.28
N LEU A 40 15.73 -16.03 -6.10
CA LEU A 40 16.43 -16.57 -4.94
C LEU A 40 16.57 -18.08 -5.05
N LYS A 41 17.72 -18.62 -4.65
CA LYS A 41 18.00 -20.06 -4.68
C LYS A 41 18.02 -20.60 -3.27
N GLU A 42 17.25 -21.66 -3.02
CA GLU A 42 17.19 -22.35 -1.72
C GLU A 42 18.58 -22.68 -1.17
N ASP A 43 19.48 -23.12 -2.05
CA ASP A 43 20.83 -23.52 -1.66
C ASP A 43 21.68 -22.39 -1.08
N ASP A 44 21.33 -21.12 -1.32
CA ASP A 44 22.05 -19.97 -0.78
C ASP A 44 21.63 -19.63 0.66
N TYR A 45 20.55 -20.22 1.17
CA TYR A 45 19.94 -19.86 2.46
C TYR A 45 19.87 -21.03 3.45
N THR A 46 19.88 -20.72 4.74
CA THR A 46 19.70 -21.75 5.77
C THR A 46 18.29 -22.34 5.67
N VAL A 47 18.16 -23.65 5.89
CA VAL A 47 16.87 -24.36 5.85
C VAL A 47 15.84 -23.71 6.78
N SER A 48 16.27 -23.30 7.98
CA SER A 48 15.41 -22.66 8.98
C SER A 48 14.85 -21.30 8.56
N SER A 49 15.56 -20.58 7.68
CA SER A 49 15.12 -19.28 7.16
C SER A 49 14.36 -19.41 5.84
N TRP A 50 14.72 -20.39 5.01
CA TRP A 50 14.08 -20.64 3.72
C TRP A 50 12.65 -21.17 3.86
N ALA A 51 12.40 -22.13 4.76
CA ALA A 51 11.08 -22.75 4.89
C ALA A 51 9.95 -21.74 5.19
N PRO A 52 10.11 -20.77 6.13
CA PRO A 52 9.13 -19.70 6.33
C PRO A 52 8.92 -18.83 5.08
N PHE A 53 9.99 -18.48 4.36
CA PHE A 53 9.92 -17.70 3.13
C PHE A 53 9.14 -18.45 2.04
N GLN A 54 9.47 -19.72 1.79
CA GLN A 54 8.79 -20.55 0.80
C GLN A 54 7.29 -20.68 1.11
N SER A 55 6.92 -20.85 2.37
CA SER A 55 5.51 -20.87 2.79
C SER A 55 4.78 -19.55 2.48
N LYS A 56 5.42 -18.40 2.74
CA LYS A 56 4.83 -17.09 2.40
C LYS A 56 4.77 -16.84 0.90
N LEU A 57 5.75 -17.30 0.13
CA LEU A 57 5.75 -17.22 -1.33
C LEU A 57 4.58 -18.03 -1.92
N GLN A 58 4.33 -19.25 -1.43
CA GLN A 58 3.19 -20.05 -1.86
C GLN A 58 1.86 -19.38 -1.54
N LYS A 59 1.71 -18.84 -0.33
CA LYS A 59 0.49 -18.10 0.07
C LYS A 59 0.27 -16.86 -0.81
N ALA A 60 1.32 -16.11 -1.09
CA ALA A 60 1.28 -14.96 -1.99
C ALA A 60 0.85 -15.37 -3.41
N GLN A 61 1.36 -16.48 -3.94
CA GLN A 61 0.95 -17.02 -5.24
C GLN A 61 -0.52 -17.46 -5.26
N SER A 62 -1.04 -18.02 -4.16
CA SER A 62 -2.45 -18.38 -4.05
C SER A 62 -3.35 -17.14 -4.08
N VAL A 63 -3.04 -16.11 -3.25
CA VAL A 63 -3.78 -14.83 -3.24
C VAL A 63 -3.71 -14.13 -4.60
N LEU A 64 -2.56 -14.22 -5.28
CA LEU A 64 -2.41 -13.67 -6.61
C LEU A 64 -3.40 -14.28 -7.61
N LYS A 65 -3.61 -15.60 -7.54
CA LYS A 65 -4.50 -16.36 -8.44
C LYS A 65 -5.98 -16.28 -8.07
N ASP A 66 -6.30 -15.94 -6.83
CA ASP A 66 -7.67 -15.89 -6.32
C ASP A 66 -8.44 -14.66 -6.85
N GLU A 67 -9.37 -14.85 -7.77
CA GLU A 67 -10.12 -13.75 -8.41
C GLU A 67 -10.97 -12.93 -7.44
N ASP A 68 -11.36 -13.52 -6.31
CA ASP A 68 -12.21 -12.90 -5.29
C ASP A 68 -11.40 -12.25 -4.14
N ALA A 69 -10.05 -12.36 -4.19
CA ALA A 69 -9.19 -11.81 -3.16
C ALA A 69 -9.42 -10.31 -2.98
N THR A 70 -9.65 -9.89 -1.74
CA THR A 70 -9.84 -8.49 -1.37
C THR A 70 -8.51 -7.72 -1.40
N GLN A 71 -8.57 -6.39 -1.51
CA GLN A 71 -7.36 -5.55 -1.44
C GLN A 71 -6.58 -5.78 -0.14
N ALA A 72 -7.27 -5.92 0.99
CA ALA A 72 -6.64 -6.20 2.27
C ALA A 72 -5.88 -7.54 2.30
N GLU A 73 -6.39 -8.57 1.62
CA GLU A 73 -5.70 -9.86 1.49
C GLU A 73 -4.47 -9.78 0.60
N VAL A 74 -4.58 -9.05 -0.52
CA VAL A 74 -3.46 -8.81 -1.43
C VAL A 74 -2.33 -8.03 -0.75
N ASP A 75 -2.69 -6.94 -0.05
CA ASP A 75 -1.73 -6.11 0.69
C ASP A 75 -1.07 -6.91 1.82
N LYS A 76 -1.87 -7.70 2.55
CA LYS A 76 -1.36 -8.58 3.61
C LYS A 76 -0.41 -9.63 3.05
N ALA A 77 -0.73 -10.25 1.92
CA ALA A 77 0.13 -11.25 1.28
C ALA A 77 1.46 -10.64 0.81
N ALA A 78 1.43 -9.44 0.22
CA ALA A 78 2.63 -8.72 -0.17
C ALA A 78 3.51 -8.41 1.05
N ASN A 79 2.91 -7.85 2.11
CA ASN A 79 3.63 -7.53 3.35
C ASN A 79 4.20 -8.76 4.06
N GLU A 80 3.45 -9.87 4.14
CA GLU A 80 3.93 -11.12 4.72
C GLU A 80 5.11 -11.70 3.93
N LEU A 81 5.09 -11.62 2.59
CA LEU A 81 6.19 -12.08 1.74
C LEU A 81 7.43 -11.19 1.89
N VAL A 82 7.27 -9.87 1.90
CA VAL A 82 8.37 -8.93 2.17
C VAL A 82 8.97 -9.16 3.55
N LYS A 83 8.15 -9.37 4.58
CA LYS A 83 8.65 -9.71 5.91
C LYS A 83 9.43 -11.04 5.92
N ALA A 84 8.96 -12.04 5.18
CA ALA A 84 9.67 -13.32 5.11
C ALA A 84 11.03 -13.19 4.40
N LEU A 85 11.17 -12.30 3.41
CA LEU A 85 12.46 -11.96 2.81
C LEU A 85 13.45 -11.40 3.85
N SER A 86 13.00 -10.61 4.83
CA SER A 86 13.88 -10.10 5.91
C SER A 86 14.31 -11.18 6.91
N GLY A 87 13.60 -12.31 6.92
CA GLY A 87 13.93 -13.45 7.76
C GLY A 87 14.93 -14.41 7.11
N LEU A 88 15.26 -14.23 5.82
CA LEU A 88 16.22 -15.06 5.11
C LEU A 88 17.63 -14.89 5.70
N VAL A 89 18.30 -16.00 5.93
CA VAL A 89 19.67 -16.06 6.44
C VAL A 89 20.53 -16.78 5.41
N ILE A 90 21.52 -16.09 4.86
CA ILE A 90 22.43 -16.66 3.86
C ILE A 90 23.31 -17.71 4.55
N LYS A 91 23.57 -18.83 3.87
CA LYS A 91 24.55 -19.81 4.34
C LYS A 91 25.95 -19.17 4.40
N PRO A 92 26.83 -19.59 5.31
CA PRO A 92 28.22 -19.14 5.30
C PRO A 92 28.84 -19.39 3.92
N ALA A 93 29.55 -18.38 3.38
CA ALA A 93 30.21 -18.49 2.08
C ALA A 93 31.19 -19.66 2.09
N VAL A 94 31.15 -20.50 1.05
CA VAL A 94 32.00 -21.71 0.95
C VAL A 94 33.38 -21.37 0.35
N ASP A 95 33.50 -20.17 -0.22
CA ASP A 95 34.56 -19.75 -1.14
C ASP A 95 35.00 -18.29 -0.93
N ASN A 96 34.76 -17.72 0.26
CA ASN A 96 35.03 -16.31 0.62
C ASN A 96 34.38 -15.26 -0.30
N LYS A 97 33.50 -15.68 -1.21
CA LYS A 97 32.76 -14.78 -2.08
C LYS A 97 31.56 -14.22 -1.33
N VAL A 98 31.46 -12.90 -1.26
CA VAL A 98 30.33 -12.22 -0.65
C VAL A 98 29.08 -12.40 -1.51
N ASN A 99 28.03 -12.97 -0.91
CA ASN A 99 26.73 -13.14 -1.55
C ASN A 99 25.90 -11.87 -1.39
N LYS A 100 25.54 -11.23 -2.53
CA LYS A 100 24.74 -9.98 -2.58
C LYS A 100 23.32 -10.18 -3.12
N ASP A 101 22.84 -11.41 -3.23
CA ASP A 101 21.62 -11.70 -3.99
C ASP A 101 20.36 -11.17 -3.28
N LEU A 102 20.26 -11.32 -1.96
CA LEU A 102 19.16 -10.71 -1.19
C LEU A 102 19.15 -9.18 -1.31
N LEU A 103 20.34 -8.55 -1.25
CA LEU A 103 20.48 -7.11 -1.39
C LEU A 103 20.03 -6.63 -2.78
N LYS A 104 20.43 -7.31 -3.85
CA LYS A 104 20.00 -7.01 -5.22
C LYS A 104 18.48 -7.14 -5.38
N GLN A 105 17.87 -8.16 -4.78
CA GLN A 105 16.41 -8.32 -4.85
C GLN A 105 15.67 -7.23 -4.10
N ALA A 106 16.12 -6.88 -2.89
CA ALA A 106 15.52 -5.82 -2.11
C ALA A 106 15.62 -4.45 -2.81
N ILE A 107 16.78 -4.13 -3.40
CA ILE A 107 16.96 -2.93 -4.23
C ILE A 107 16.03 -2.98 -5.44
N GLY A 108 16.01 -4.12 -6.14
CA GLY A 108 15.16 -4.31 -7.32
C GLY A 108 13.66 -4.24 -7.03
N MET A 109 13.20 -4.53 -5.80
CA MET A 109 11.83 -4.28 -5.36
C MET A 109 11.62 -2.79 -5.11
N GLY A 110 12.53 -2.16 -4.36
CA GLY A 110 12.45 -0.73 -4.06
C GLY A 110 12.42 0.17 -5.29
N ASP A 111 13.21 -0.16 -6.32
CA ASP A 111 13.30 0.59 -7.57
C ASP A 111 12.00 0.55 -8.42
N THR A 112 11.06 -0.36 -8.10
CA THR A 112 9.75 -0.43 -8.78
C THR A 112 8.68 0.45 -8.15
N LEU A 113 8.94 0.96 -6.94
CA LEU A 113 7.96 1.71 -6.15
C LEU A 113 7.97 3.18 -6.54
N ARG A 114 6.81 3.83 -6.44
CA ARG A 114 6.65 5.26 -6.71
C ARG A 114 6.34 6.00 -5.42
N GLU A 115 7.09 7.07 -5.15
CA GLU A 115 6.90 7.92 -3.97
C GLU A 115 5.46 8.43 -3.79
N ASP A 116 4.79 8.71 -4.91
CA ASP A 116 3.42 9.21 -4.92
C ASP A 116 2.41 8.23 -4.31
N ASP A 117 2.70 6.93 -4.35
CA ASP A 117 1.81 5.89 -3.84
C ASP A 117 1.91 5.74 -2.31
N TYR A 118 2.93 6.29 -1.65
CA TYR A 118 3.22 6.08 -0.22
C TYR A 118 3.22 7.36 0.61
N THR A 119 2.87 7.25 1.89
CA THR A 119 2.91 8.38 2.82
C THR A 119 4.34 8.87 3.00
N VAL A 120 4.53 10.19 3.13
CA VAL A 120 5.85 10.81 3.32
C VAL A 120 6.59 10.21 4.52
N SER A 121 5.86 9.94 5.61
CA SER A 121 6.42 9.38 6.85
C SER A 121 6.97 7.95 6.69
N SER A 122 6.41 7.16 5.76
CA SER A 122 6.90 5.81 5.47
C SER A 122 7.91 5.78 4.31
N TRP A 123 7.78 6.68 3.34
CA TRP A 123 8.67 6.77 2.19
C TRP A 123 10.07 7.27 2.55
N ALA A 124 10.18 8.36 3.32
CA ALA A 124 11.48 8.94 3.68
C ALA A 124 12.48 7.94 4.31
N PRO A 125 12.10 7.13 5.33
CA PRO A 125 13.01 6.13 5.87
C PRO A 125 13.34 5.02 4.86
N PHE A 126 12.37 4.61 4.01
CA PHE A 126 12.61 3.64 2.94
C PHE A 126 13.65 4.15 1.93
N GLN A 127 13.49 5.38 1.43
CA GLN A 127 14.39 5.96 0.44
C GLN A 127 15.83 6.06 0.98
N SER A 128 16.00 6.44 2.25
CA SER A 128 17.31 6.45 2.91
C SER A 128 17.94 5.05 2.96
N LYS A 129 17.17 4.01 3.27
CA LYS A 129 17.68 2.62 3.27
C LYS A 129 17.98 2.12 1.86
N LEU A 130 17.21 2.51 0.85
CA LEU A 130 17.46 2.15 -0.54
C LEU A 130 18.80 2.72 -1.02
N GLN A 131 19.08 4.00 -0.74
CA GLN A 131 20.36 4.64 -1.09
C GLN A 131 21.54 3.94 -0.41
N LYS A 132 21.43 3.65 0.90
CA LYS A 132 22.49 2.92 1.63
C LYS A 132 22.72 1.52 1.06
N ALA A 133 21.65 0.80 0.73
CA ALA A 133 21.73 -0.52 0.11
C ALA A 133 22.42 -0.45 -1.26
N GLN A 134 22.09 0.54 -2.09
CA GLN A 134 22.74 0.76 -3.38
C GLN A 134 24.24 1.07 -3.24
N SER A 135 24.65 1.80 -2.20
CA SER A 135 26.08 2.05 -1.91
C SER A 135 26.82 0.75 -1.54
N VAL A 136 26.26 -0.06 -0.63
CA VAL A 136 26.87 -1.35 -0.24
C VAL A 136 26.91 -2.35 -1.39
N LEU A 137 25.93 -2.30 -2.29
CA LEU A 137 25.93 -3.14 -3.49
C LEU A 137 27.12 -2.82 -4.40
N LYS A 138 27.44 -1.53 -4.57
CA LYS A 138 28.54 -1.04 -5.42
C LYS A 138 29.93 -1.19 -4.80
N ASP A 139 30.01 -1.29 -3.48
CA ASP A 139 31.26 -1.46 -2.75
C ASP A 139 31.85 -2.86 -2.98
N GLU A 140 32.99 -2.95 -3.65
CA GLU A 140 33.66 -4.22 -3.97
C GLU A 140 34.27 -4.90 -2.72
N ASP A 141 34.57 -4.11 -1.69
CA ASP A 141 35.20 -4.57 -0.44
C ASP A 141 34.18 -4.85 0.67
N ALA A 142 32.88 -4.61 0.40
CA ALA A 142 31.82 -4.83 1.37
C ALA A 142 31.83 -6.27 1.90
N THR A 143 31.87 -6.39 3.22
CA THR A 143 31.83 -7.67 3.92
C THR A 143 30.43 -8.30 3.86
N GLN A 144 30.34 -9.62 4.07
CA GLN A 144 29.04 -10.30 4.14
C GLN A 144 28.13 -9.68 5.22
N ALA A 145 28.69 -9.31 6.37
CA ALA A 145 27.93 -8.69 7.45
C ALA A 145 27.34 -7.32 7.04
N GLU A 146 28.06 -6.52 6.24
CA GLU A 146 27.56 -5.24 5.74
C GLU A 146 26.46 -5.43 4.70
N VAL A 147 26.63 -6.40 3.80
CA VAL A 147 25.63 -6.76 2.80
C VAL A 147 24.34 -7.28 3.47
N ASP A 148 24.46 -8.20 4.42
CA ASP A 148 23.33 -8.75 5.16
C ASP A 148 22.59 -7.67 5.93
N LYS A 149 23.34 -6.77 6.60
CA LYS A 149 22.77 -5.64 7.32
C LYS A 149 22.02 -4.69 6.38
N ALA A 150 22.61 -4.34 5.25
CA ALA A 150 21.98 -3.45 4.27
C ALA A 150 20.70 -4.07 3.69
N ALA A 151 20.74 -5.37 3.36
CA ALA A 151 19.58 -6.10 2.88
C ALA A 151 18.46 -6.09 3.93
N ASN A 152 18.75 -6.47 5.17
CA ASN A 152 17.76 -6.52 6.26
C ASN A 152 17.18 -5.14 6.58
N GLU A 153 18.00 -4.09 6.62
CA GLU A 153 17.52 -2.72 6.82
C GLU A 153 16.56 -2.27 5.70
N LEU A 154 16.89 -2.58 4.44
CA LEU A 154 16.04 -2.23 3.30
C LEU A 154 14.74 -3.02 3.28
N VAL A 155 14.79 -4.34 3.51
CA VAL A 155 13.57 -5.17 3.54
C VAL A 155 12.65 -4.75 4.69
N LYS A 156 13.21 -4.42 5.87
CA LYS A 156 12.43 -3.87 6.97
C LYS A 156 11.74 -2.56 6.57
N ALA A 157 12.45 -1.67 5.85
CA ALA A 157 11.86 -0.42 5.39
C ALA A 157 10.77 -0.65 4.32
N LEU A 158 10.96 -1.59 3.39
CA LEU A 158 9.93 -2.04 2.45
C LEU A 158 8.67 -2.51 3.17
N SER A 159 8.80 -3.33 4.23
CA SER A 159 7.66 -3.81 5.02
C SER A 159 6.98 -2.71 5.87
N GLY A 160 7.65 -1.59 6.06
CA GLY A 160 7.15 -0.44 6.81
C GLY A 160 6.51 0.64 5.93
N LEU A 161 6.48 0.44 4.61
CA LEU A 161 5.80 1.34 3.68
C LEU A 161 4.29 1.36 3.92
N VAL A 162 3.73 2.56 3.92
CA VAL A 162 2.29 2.78 4.12
C VAL A 162 1.76 3.50 2.89
N ILE A 163 0.86 2.84 2.17
CA ILE A 163 0.20 3.42 0.99
C ILE A 163 -0.55 4.69 1.42
N LYS A 164 -0.45 5.76 0.63
CA LYS A 164 -1.28 6.95 0.87
C LYS A 164 -2.73 6.49 0.82
N PRO A 165 -3.59 6.83 1.81
CA PRO A 165 -5.00 6.60 1.65
C PRO A 165 -5.41 7.22 0.31
N ALA A 166 -6.15 6.48 -0.51
CA ALA A 166 -6.76 7.06 -1.69
C ALA A 166 -7.55 8.26 -1.20
N VAL A 167 -7.02 9.46 -1.43
CA VAL A 167 -7.82 10.66 -1.26
C VAL A 167 -8.86 10.48 -2.35
N ASP A 168 -10.06 10.07 -1.96
CA ASP A 168 -11.21 10.12 -2.82
C ASP A 168 -11.38 11.60 -3.14
N ASN A 169 -10.70 12.06 -4.19
CA ASN A 169 -10.76 13.43 -4.66
C ASN A 169 -12.12 13.68 -5.34
N LYS A 170 -13.08 12.77 -5.16
CA LYS A 170 -14.50 13.06 -5.10
C LYS A 170 -14.94 13.39 -3.66
N VAL A 171 -14.40 14.45 -3.09
CA VAL A 171 -15.38 15.48 -2.69
C VAL A 171 -16.06 15.81 -3.99
N ASN A 172 -17.24 15.24 -4.23
CA ASN A 172 -17.96 15.43 -5.46
C ASN A 172 -18.20 16.94 -5.55
N LYS A 173 -17.32 17.64 -6.29
CA LYS A 173 -17.33 19.10 -6.33
C LYS A 173 -18.68 19.57 -6.84
N ASP A 174 -19.43 18.73 -7.55
CA ASP A 174 -20.79 19.02 -7.98
C ASP A 174 -21.81 18.87 -6.84
N LEU A 175 -21.66 17.91 -5.91
CA LEU A 175 -22.46 17.89 -4.66
C LEU A 175 -22.08 19.02 -3.71
N LEU A 176 -20.80 19.39 -3.62
CA LEU A 176 -20.36 20.53 -2.83
C LEU A 176 -20.85 21.85 -3.45
N LYS A 177 -20.77 22.01 -4.78
CA LYS A 177 -21.33 23.15 -5.50
C LYS A 177 -22.86 23.18 -5.45
N GLN A 178 -23.55 22.03 -5.46
CA GLN A 178 -24.99 21.96 -5.23
C GLN A 178 -25.35 22.35 -3.80
N ALA A 179 -24.62 21.86 -2.79
CA ALA A 179 -24.85 22.24 -1.39
C ALA A 179 -24.58 23.72 -1.13
N ILE A 180 -23.52 24.28 -1.74
CA ILE A 180 -23.21 25.71 -1.68
C ILE A 180 -24.27 26.53 -2.45
N GLY A 181 -24.65 26.08 -3.66
CA GLY A 181 -25.66 26.77 -4.48
C GLY A 181 -27.07 26.70 -3.90
N MET A 182 -27.41 25.65 -3.14
CA MET A 182 -28.65 25.57 -2.37
C MET A 182 -28.67 26.67 -1.30
N GLY A 183 -27.57 26.88 -0.58
CA GLY A 183 -27.43 27.96 0.41
C GLY A 183 -27.65 29.36 -0.16
N ASP A 184 -27.22 29.61 -1.40
CA ASP A 184 -27.41 30.90 -2.09
C ASP A 184 -28.86 31.14 -2.58
N THR A 185 -29.71 30.10 -2.56
CA THR A 185 -31.13 30.19 -2.97
C THR A 185 -32.11 30.23 -1.80
N LEU A 186 -31.65 29.99 -0.57
CA LEU A 186 -32.49 30.06 0.62
C LEU A 186 -32.78 31.53 0.97
N ARG A 187 -34.05 31.90 1.03
CA ARG A 187 -34.48 33.22 1.54
C ARG A 187 -35.11 33.04 2.92
N GLU A 188 -34.86 34.00 3.82
CA GLU A 188 -35.44 34.01 5.16
C GLU A 188 -36.97 33.91 5.14
N ASP A 189 -37.61 34.47 4.11
CA ASP A 189 -39.06 34.43 3.88
C ASP A 189 -39.62 33.02 3.61
N ASP A 190 -38.77 32.07 3.20
CA ASP A 190 -39.16 30.69 2.90
C ASP A 190 -39.16 29.78 4.15
N TYR A 191 -38.70 30.29 5.31
CA TYR A 191 -38.51 29.53 6.55
C TYR A 191 -39.08 30.28 7.76
N THR A 192 -39.45 29.54 8.82
CA THR A 192 -39.92 30.18 10.06
C THR A 192 -38.74 30.79 10.83
N VAL A 193 -39.01 31.88 11.55
CA VAL A 193 -38.01 32.56 12.41
C VAL A 193 -37.27 31.58 13.32
N SER A 194 -37.98 30.61 13.92
CA SER A 194 -37.39 29.61 14.79
C SER A 194 -36.51 28.57 14.07
N SER A 195 -36.82 28.23 12.82
CA SER A 195 -36.01 27.29 12.02
C SER A 195 -34.79 27.95 11.35
N TRP A 196 -34.84 29.28 11.17
CA TRP A 196 -33.78 30.06 10.53
C TRP A 196 -32.74 30.62 11.53
N ALA A 197 -33.10 30.74 12.80
CA ALA A 197 -32.25 31.27 13.87
C ALA A 197 -30.80 30.71 13.93
N PRO A 198 -30.51 29.42 13.66
CA PRO A 198 -29.14 28.89 13.68
C PRO A 198 -28.24 29.44 12.56
N PHE A 199 -28.82 29.95 11.48
CA PHE A 199 -28.10 30.42 10.29
C PHE A 199 -27.83 31.94 10.31
N GLN A 200 -28.39 32.67 11.27
CA GLN A 200 -28.23 34.13 11.43
C GLN A 200 -27.03 34.54 12.32
N SER A 201 -26.29 33.59 12.88
CA SER A 201 -25.17 33.89 13.78
C SER A 201 -23.83 33.99 13.03
N LYS A 202 -23.44 35.22 12.70
CA LYS A 202 -22.03 35.66 12.68
C LYS A 202 -21.87 36.87 13.59
#